data_AF-A0A117MLM5-F1
#
_entry.id   AF-A0A117MLM5-F1
#
_cell.length_a   1.000
_cell.length_b   1.000
_cell.length_c   1.000
_cell.angle_alpha   90.00
_cell.angle_beta   90.00
_cell.angle_gamma   90.00
#
_symmetry.space_group_name_H-M   'P 1'
#
loop_
_entity.id
_entity.type
_entity.pdbx_description
1 polymer ?
#
loop_
_entity_poly.entity_id
_entity_poly.type
_entity_poly.pdbx_seq_one_letter_code
_entity_poly.pdbx_strand_id
1 'polypeptide(L)'
;MSLAEWERIRRYAVPARMITECTAARERGDWAAACAAGDVDVTFDAASLAERFGPDGAATLLGMLAGFAPDLLRWHLPRALGGYSTLATDVLYLLAPDGPVDLETVLLTVRSPQSVLGSQRLTLGTGRLADLLPVDAEHLPVPPIRLAPHHWDARRAGELRATVSGPALTAAGVEGPRTPTDLLEAWHAAGLPISHEEAVRLFTDDHFRLIDPYALVAEARRVAAQFGERTLTLTGWLDRRQILRLGVDGDVVTATAQQVTWDGYTEVRRLPHLSPRLLRFPPDLDLVRHGRLPAGALHPLIRSALFPGTPAAPPAEPADRAVFTRVRCHGEWHVIDHRDGRLHLPAHTAAEAQRERALRAFGGPVSGCFAAAQAWTGMSGRLPKRLRDHRRDLWLRMVHGGTRVVLELLDGGMDPGVRDGRGRTLLHRLRSFDHTRLLPRLLEAGLNVNDRDKEGSTPLYLAVVNLWPPELIIALVDAGADPRMPNQDDVSVLDYLDDMLAYLEPKDQRGPAFHAAVEYLKEHA
;
A
#
# COMPACT_ATOMS: atom_id res chain seq x y z
N MET A 1 -11.18 -7.38 -2.73
CA MET A 1 -10.29 -6.96 -3.83
C MET A 1 -10.38 -7.97 -4.94
N SER A 2 -10.45 -7.52 -6.18
CA SER A 2 -10.44 -8.36 -7.38
C SER A 2 -9.04 -8.92 -7.67
N LEU A 3 -8.96 -10.02 -8.41
CA LEU A 3 -7.68 -10.55 -8.89
C LEU A 3 -6.92 -9.53 -9.75
N ALA A 4 -7.64 -8.68 -10.49
CA ALA A 4 -7.04 -7.61 -11.29
C ALA A 4 -6.35 -6.54 -10.43
N GLU A 5 -6.83 -6.30 -9.22
CA GLU A 5 -6.16 -5.41 -8.27
C GLU A 5 -4.90 -6.05 -7.69
N TRP A 6 -4.96 -7.33 -7.31
CA TRP A 6 -3.80 -8.04 -6.77
C TRP A 6 -2.68 -8.21 -7.80
N GLU A 7 -3.01 -8.50 -9.06
CA GLU A 7 -2.03 -8.52 -10.15
C GLU A 7 -1.31 -7.16 -10.28
N ARG A 8 -2.05 -6.05 -10.21
CA ARG A 8 -1.45 -4.71 -10.23
C ARG A 8 -0.59 -4.46 -8.99
N ILE A 9 -1.03 -4.88 -7.81
CA ILE A 9 -0.23 -4.75 -6.58
C ILE A 9 1.10 -5.48 -6.73
N ARG A 10 1.09 -6.74 -7.19
CA ARG A 10 2.33 -7.50 -7.36
C ARG A 10 3.25 -6.91 -8.43
N ARG A 11 2.67 -6.27 -9.45
CA ARG A 11 3.45 -5.60 -10.49
C ARG A 11 4.11 -4.30 -10.02
N TYR A 12 3.37 -3.42 -9.34
CA TYR A 12 3.85 -2.06 -9.07
C TYR A 12 4.20 -1.82 -7.60
N ALA A 13 3.46 -2.38 -6.65
CA ALA A 13 3.67 -2.09 -5.24
C ALA A 13 4.92 -2.77 -4.69
N VAL A 14 5.31 -3.94 -5.23
CA VAL A 14 6.58 -4.60 -4.91
C VAL A 14 7.25 -4.99 -6.24
N PRO A 15 7.84 -4.01 -6.95
CA PRO A 15 8.35 -4.24 -8.30
C PRO A 15 9.58 -5.16 -8.30
N ALA A 16 9.83 -5.84 -9.42
CA ALA A 16 10.98 -6.76 -9.56
C ALA A 16 12.31 -6.11 -9.17
N ARG A 17 12.52 -4.83 -9.54
CA ARG A 17 13.68 -4.05 -9.12
C ARG A 17 13.86 -4.02 -7.60
N MET A 18 12.80 -3.69 -6.85
CA MET A 18 12.84 -3.62 -5.38
C MET A 18 13.27 -4.96 -4.81
N ILE A 19 12.68 -6.07 -5.31
CA ILE A 19 13.05 -7.42 -4.89
C ILE A 19 14.53 -7.70 -5.17
N THR A 20 15.03 -7.38 -6.37
CA THR A 20 16.43 -7.58 -6.74
C THR A 20 17.38 -6.77 -5.85
N GLU A 21 17.09 -5.49 -5.62
CA GLU A 21 17.95 -4.60 -4.82
C GLU A 21 17.94 -4.99 -3.34
N CYS A 22 16.77 -5.28 -2.77
CA CYS A 22 16.63 -5.80 -1.42
C CYS A 22 17.39 -7.13 -1.25
N THR A 23 17.24 -8.05 -2.21
CA THR A 23 17.93 -9.35 -2.19
C THR A 23 19.43 -9.17 -2.22
N ALA A 24 19.96 -8.38 -3.17
CA ALA A 24 21.38 -8.15 -3.28
C ALA A 24 21.97 -7.49 -2.03
N ALA A 25 21.24 -6.55 -1.40
CA ALA A 25 21.66 -5.93 -0.14
C ALA A 25 21.70 -6.93 1.02
N ARG A 26 20.65 -7.76 1.17
CA ARG A 26 20.60 -8.83 2.19
C ARG A 26 21.73 -9.84 2.03
N GLU A 27 22.03 -10.27 0.80
CA GLU A 27 23.10 -11.25 0.52
C GLU A 27 24.49 -10.73 0.91
N ARG A 28 24.67 -9.41 0.95
CA ARG A 28 25.90 -8.76 1.47
C ARG A 28 25.86 -8.49 2.97
N GLY A 29 24.76 -8.80 3.67
CA GLY A 29 24.56 -8.50 5.08
C GLY A 29 24.21 -7.04 5.40
N ASP A 30 23.84 -6.25 4.39
CA ASP A 30 23.54 -4.82 4.54
C ASP A 30 22.02 -4.60 4.65
N TRP A 31 21.50 -4.76 5.87
CA TRP A 31 20.07 -4.61 6.15
C TRP A 31 19.60 -3.16 5.96
N ALA A 32 20.47 -2.16 6.13
CA ALA A 32 20.14 -0.75 5.95
C ALA A 32 19.94 -0.42 4.47
N ALA A 33 20.85 -0.90 3.61
CA ALA A 33 20.66 -0.81 2.16
C ALA A 33 19.43 -1.59 1.69
N ALA A 34 19.11 -2.74 2.31
CA ALA A 34 17.88 -3.46 2.03
C ALA A 34 16.63 -2.63 2.39
N CYS A 35 16.63 -1.96 3.56
CA CYS A 35 15.55 -1.05 3.95
C CYS A 35 15.37 0.11 2.96
N ALA A 36 16.48 0.75 2.57
CA ALA A 36 16.44 1.83 1.59
C ALA A 36 15.88 1.38 0.23
N ALA A 37 16.29 0.22 -0.27
CA ALA A 37 15.76 -0.39 -1.50
C ALA A 37 14.28 -0.77 -1.40
N GLY A 38 13.84 -1.17 -0.20
CA GLY A 38 12.46 -1.55 0.12
C GLY A 38 11.54 -0.40 0.49
N ASP A 39 12.00 0.85 0.35
CA ASP A 39 11.26 2.05 0.76
C ASP A 39 10.84 2.03 2.24
N VAL A 40 11.79 1.64 3.11
CA VAL A 40 11.62 1.60 4.57
C VAL A 40 12.58 2.60 5.22
N ASP A 41 12.01 3.59 5.89
CA ASP A 41 12.76 4.63 6.59
C ASP A 41 13.10 4.16 8.01
N VAL A 42 14.39 4.14 8.35
CA VAL A 42 14.90 3.67 9.64
C VAL A 42 14.99 4.85 10.61
N THR A 43 14.38 4.74 11.80
CA THR A 43 14.29 5.85 12.77
C THR A 43 15.23 5.71 13.96
N PHE A 44 16.23 4.85 13.86
CA PHE A 44 17.22 4.61 14.91
C PHE A 44 18.60 4.40 14.30
N ASP A 45 19.62 4.67 15.10
CA ASP A 45 20.99 4.30 14.77
C ASP A 45 21.34 2.96 15.40
N ALA A 46 21.84 2.02 14.59
CA ALA A 46 22.24 0.70 15.08
C ALA A 46 23.35 0.78 16.13
N ALA A 47 24.23 1.78 16.06
CA ALA A 47 25.30 1.95 17.04
C ALA A 47 24.77 2.34 18.44
N SER A 48 23.60 2.98 18.51
CA SER A 48 22.97 3.38 19.78
C SER A 48 22.13 2.28 20.45
N LEU A 49 21.94 1.13 19.79
CA LEU A 49 21.09 0.06 20.32
C LEU A 49 21.63 -0.54 21.63
N ALA A 50 22.95 -0.71 21.75
CA ALA A 50 23.56 -1.28 22.95
C ALA A 50 23.46 -0.33 24.15
N GLU A 51 23.54 0.98 23.90
CA GLU A 51 23.31 2.00 24.93
C GLU A 51 21.85 2.01 25.37
N ARG A 52 20.91 1.94 24.43
CA ARG A 52 19.47 2.04 24.70
C ARG A 52 18.86 0.78 25.31
N PHE A 53 19.30 -0.39 24.88
CA PHE A 53 18.68 -1.68 25.19
C PHE A 53 19.62 -2.68 25.87
N GLY A 54 20.88 -2.33 26.12
CA GLY A 54 21.90 -3.24 26.60
C GLY A 54 22.48 -4.14 25.49
N PRO A 55 23.59 -4.85 25.76
CA PRO A 55 24.28 -5.67 24.77
C PRO A 55 23.40 -6.81 24.23
N ASP A 56 22.66 -7.51 25.10
CA ASP A 56 21.81 -8.64 24.71
C ASP A 56 20.60 -8.18 23.88
N GLY A 57 20.01 -7.04 24.26
CA GLY A 57 18.92 -6.43 23.50
C GLY A 57 19.37 -5.98 22.11
N ALA A 58 20.54 -5.35 22.02
CA ALA A 58 21.14 -4.98 20.74
C ALA A 58 21.46 -6.21 19.88
N ALA A 59 22.03 -7.26 20.45
CA ALA A 59 22.31 -8.52 19.73
C ALA A 59 21.02 -9.15 19.18
N THR A 60 19.93 -9.13 19.96
CA THR A 60 18.62 -9.61 19.53
C THR A 60 18.08 -8.82 18.34
N LEU A 61 18.08 -7.48 18.43
CA LEU A 61 17.61 -6.59 17.35
C LEU A 61 18.44 -6.76 16.07
N LEU A 62 19.77 -6.78 16.20
CA LEU A 62 20.69 -7.00 15.07
C LEU A 62 20.51 -8.40 14.45
N GLY A 63 20.26 -9.43 15.27
CA GLY A 63 19.98 -10.78 14.80
C GLY A 63 18.67 -10.90 14.00
N MET A 64 17.66 -10.10 14.33
CA MET A 64 16.44 -9.98 13.52
C MET A 64 16.69 -9.17 12.24
N LEU A 65 17.41 -8.05 12.33
CA LEU A 65 17.77 -7.22 11.16
C LEU A 65 18.57 -8.00 10.12
N ALA A 66 19.44 -8.92 10.54
CA ALA A 66 20.19 -9.80 9.65
C ALA A 66 19.31 -10.67 8.75
N GLY A 67 18.10 -11.03 9.20
CA GLY A 67 17.10 -11.76 8.40
C GLY A 67 16.09 -10.85 7.69
N PHE A 68 16.06 -9.56 8.01
CA PHE A 68 14.97 -8.67 7.65
C PHE A 68 14.83 -8.48 6.12
N ALA A 69 13.62 -8.71 5.64
CA ALA A 69 13.22 -8.75 4.24
C ALA A 69 12.13 -7.70 3.98
N PRO A 70 12.49 -6.44 3.70
CA PRO A 70 11.51 -5.37 3.54
C PRO A 70 10.61 -5.56 2.30
N ASP A 71 11.14 -6.12 1.22
CA ASP A 71 10.40 -6.55 0.02
C ASP A 71 9.34 -7.62 0.35
N LEU A 72 9.72 -8.64 1.12
CA LEU A 72 8.83 -9.71 1.58
C LEU A 72 7.77 -9.18 2.55
N LEU A 73 8.19 -8.38 3.54
CA LEU A 73 7.28 -7.70 4.46
C LEU A 73 6.19 -6.96 3.70
N ARG A 74 6.60 -6.06 2.82
CA ARG A 74 5.71 -5.25 1.98
C ARG A 74 4.80 -6.12 1.11
N TRP A 75 5.26 -7.28 0.68
CA TRP A 75 4.45 -8.24 -0.07
C TRP A 75 3.25 -8.75 0.75
N HIS A 76 3.47 -9.06 2.03
CA HIS A 76 2.44 -9.62 2.92
C HIS A 76 1.58 -8.58 3.63
N LEU A 77 2.03 -7.32 3.74
CA LEU A 77 1.27 -6.30 4.45
C LEU A 77 -0.16 -6.11 3.90
N PRO A 78 -1.18 -6.00 4.78
CA PRO A 78 -2.57 -5.81 4.39
C PRO A 78 -2.81 -4.61 3.46
N ARG A 79 -3.77 -4.77 2.53
CA ARG A 79 -4.27 -3.74 1.62
C ARG A 79 -5.80 -3.82 1.64
N ALA A 80 -6.48 -2.76 2.05
CA ALA A 80 -7.93 -2.81 2.29
C ALA A 80 -8.61 -1.45 2.08
N LEU A 81 -8.56 -0.93 0.86
CA LEU A 81 -8.86 0.48 0.60
C LEU A 81 -9.77 0.69 -0.63
N GLY A 82 -10.80 -0.14 -0.83
CA GLY A 82 -11.88 0.19 -1.78
C GLY A 82 -11.45 0.54 -3.22
N GLY A 83 -10.43 -0.13 -3.76
CA GLY A 83 -9.92 0.08 -5.12
C GLY A 83 -8.50 0.65 -5.20
N TYR A 84 -7.95 1.17 -4.11
CA TYR A 84 -6.52 1.53 -4.05
C TYR A 84 -5.63 0.28 -3.91
N SER A 85 -4.41 0.38 -4.45
CA SER A 85 -3.37 -0.67 -4.36
C SER A 85 -2.36 -0.41 -3.23
N THR A 86 -2.64 0.58 -2.39
CA THR A 86 -1.79 1.07 -1.30
C THR A 86 -1.94 0.23 -0.02
N LEU A 87 -0.95 0.33 0.86
CA LEU A 87 -0.92 -0.36 2.15
C LEU A 87 -2.02 0.15 3.09
N ALA A 88 -2.54 -0.72 3.96
CA ALA A 88 -3.40 -0.31 5.06
C ALA A 88 -2.71 0.77 5.89
N THR A 89 -3.45 1.80 6.25
CA THR A 89 -2.85 3.03 6.78
C THR A 89 -2.86 3.08 8.29
N ASP A 90 -1.85 3.75 8.85
CA ASP A 90 -1.68 4.01 10.27
C ASP A 90 -1.74 2.75 11.14
N VAL A 91 -1.04 1.70 10.70
CA VAL A 91 -0.94 0.43 11.40
C VAL A 91 0.48 0.26 11.92
N LEU A 92 0.60 -0.03 13.22
CA LEU A 92 1.83 -0.50 13.83
C LEU A 92 1.86 -2.04 13.75
N TYR A 93 2.95 -2.58 13.24
CA TYR A 93 3.25 -4.01 13.18
C TYR A 93 4.45 -4.31 14.06
N LEU A 94 4.40 -5.42 14.77
CA LEU A 94 5.50 -5.85 15.64
C LEU A 94 6.19 -7.08 15.07
N LEU A 95 7.51 -7.03 15.02
CA LEU A 95 8.37 -8.12 14.58
C LEU A 95 9.21 -8.55 15.77
N ALA A 96 8.89 -9.74 16.27
CA ALA A 96 9.38 -10.24 17.55
C ALA A 96 10.42 -11.34 17.35
N PRO A 97 11.33 -11.52 18.33
CA PRO A 97 12.23 -12.66 18.34
C PRO A 97 11.47 -13.98 18.49
N ASP A 98 12.18 -15.09 18.25
CA ASP A 98 11.69 -16.42 18.57
C ASP A 98 11.65 -16.64 20.09
N GLY A 99 10.78 -17.56 20.50
CA GLY A 99 10.62 -17.92 21.90
C GLY A 99 9.68 -17.01 22.69
N PRO A 100 9.64 -17.16 24.02
CA PRO A 100 8.74 -16.41 24.89
C PRO A 100 8.98 -14.90 24.80
N VAL A 101 7.90 -14.13 24.90
CA VAL A 101 7.91 -12.67 24.87
C VAL A 101 7.22 -12.15 26.12
N ASP A 102 7.89 -11.24 26.81
CA ASP A 102 7.38 -10.49 27.96
C ASP A 102 7.41 -8.97 27.70
N LEU A 103 7.05 -8.19 28.72
CA LEU A 103 7.00 -6.73 28.64
C LEU A 103 8.38 -6.08 28.41
N GLU A 104 9.46 -6.74 28.85
CA GLU A 104 10.83 -6.24 28.70
C GLU A 104 11.47 -6.62 27.36
N THR A 105 10.82 -7.52 26.63
CA THR A 105 11.29 -7.99 25.34
C THR A 105 11.43 -6.84 24.34
N VAL A 106 12.65 -6.69 23.82
CA VAL A 106 12.96 -5.73 22.76
C VAL A 106 12.61 -6.31 21.40
N LEU A 107 12.04 -5.48 20.54
CA LEU A 107 11.52 -5.90 19.25
C LEU A 107 11.69 -4.81 18.19
N LEU A 108 11.56 -5.21 16.92
CA LEU A 108 11.45 -4.28 15.80
C LEU A 108 9.99 -3.87 15.64
N THR A 109 9.78 -2.61 15.26
CA THR A 109 8.46 -2.07 14.95
C THR A 109 8.41 -1.60 13.51
N VAL A 110 7.31 -1.83 12.81
CA VAL A 110 7.06 -1.27 11.48
C VAL A 110 5.76 -0.51 11.49
N ARG A 111 5.78 0.77 11.12
CA ARG A 111 4.56 1.57 10.92
C ARG A 111 4.26 1.73 9.43
N SER A 112 3.01 1.54 9.05
CA SER A 112 2.54 1.79 7.69
C SER A 112 2.21 3.26 7.44
N PRO A 113 2.08 3.69 6.17
CA PRO A 113 1.74 5.07 5.83
C PRO A 113 0.50 5.59 6.53
N GLN A 114 0.49 6.86 6.93
CA GLN A 114 -0.69 7.45 7.58
C GLN A 114 -1.88 7.68 6.65
N SER A 115 -1.70 7.67 5.32
CA SER A 115 -2.83 7.86 4.41
C SER A 115 -2.65 7.17 3.06
N VAL A 116 -3.80 6.80 2.48
CA VAL A 116 -3.92 6.05 1.23
C VAL A 116 -3.42 6.85 0.01
N LEU A 117 -3.35 8.17 0.18
CA LEU A 117 -2.93 9.13 -0.83
C LEU A 117 -1.49 9.61 -0.59
N GLY A 118 -0.84 9.23 0.52
CA GLY A 118 0.52 9.62 0.87
C GLY A 118 1.58 8.62 0.42
N SER A 119 2.83 8.94 0.78
CA SER A 119 3.99 8.10 0.51
C SER A 119 3.73 6.68 0.97
N GLN A 120 4.08 5.70 0.15
CA GLN A 120 3.91 4.29 0.52
C GLN A 120 5.10 3.74 1.32
N ARG A 121 5.97 4.60 1.84
CA ARG A 121 7.13 4.22 2.66
C ARG A 121 6.70 3.67 4.01
N LEU A 122 7.43 2.68 4.49
CA LEU A 122 7.27 2.13 5.83
C LEU A 122 8.26 2.81 6.78
N THR A 123 7.98 2.77 8.07
CA THR A 123 8.91 3.27 9.09
C THR A 123 9.35 2.13 9.99
N LEU A 124 10.65 1.83 10.03
CA LEU A 124 11.24 0.81 10.90
C LEU A 124 11.82 1.45 12.16
N GLY A 125 11.33 1.00 13.29
CA GLY A 125 11.76 1.42 14.62
C GLY A 125 12.12 0.24 15.52
N THR A 126 12.38 0.57 16.78
CA THR A 126 12.69 -0.38 17.86
C THR A 126 11.97 0.07 19.12
N GLY A 127 11.59 -0.87 19.99
CA GLY A 127 11.04 -0.56 21.31
C GLY A 127 11.03 -1.78 22.22
N ARG A 128 10.81 -1.53 23.52
CA ARG A 128 10.37 -2.59 24.44
C ARG A 128 8.88 -2.78 24.27
N LEU A 129 8.40 -4.00 24.51
CA LEU A 129 6.97 -4.26 24.43
C LEU A 129 6.17 -3.37 25.39
N ALA A 130 6.65 -3.15 26.62
CA ALA A 130 6.02 -2.28 27.61
C ALA A 130 5.72 -0.87 27.07
N ASP A 131 6.67 -0.26 26.36
CA ASP A 131 6.56 1.12 25.84
C ASP A 131 5.55 1.26 24.70
N LEU A 132 5.18 0.14 24.07
CA LEU A 132 4.33 0.10 22.88
C LEU A 132 2.88 -0.28 23.20
N LEU A 133 2.61 -0.66 24.44
CA LEU A 133 1.28 -0.99 24.92
C LEU A 133 0.56 0.28 25.43
N PRO A 134 -0.78 0.35 25.30
CA PRO A 134 -1.55 1.42 25.93
C PRO A 134 -1.35 1.41 27.45
N VAL A 135 -1.28 2.60 28.06
CA VAL A 135 -0.98 2.81 29.50
C VAL A 135 -1.98 2.10 30.44
N ASP A 136 -3.22 1.87 29.99
CA ASP A 136 -4.30 1.30 30.81
C ASP A 136 -4.47 -0.23 30.66
N ALA A 137 -3.51 -0.91 30.03
CA ALA A 137 -3.64 -2.33 29.72
C ALA A 137 -3.17 -3.23 30.89
N GLU A 138 -4.05 -3.48 31.87
CA GLU A 138 -3.80 -4.48 32.95
C GLU A 138 -3.62 -5.93 32.42
N HIS A 139 -4.02 -6.19 31.17
CA HIS A 139 -3.81 -7.44 30.45
C HIS A 139 -3.32 -7.09 29.05
N LEU A 140 -2.29 -7.80 28.54
CA LEU A 140 -1.74 -7.64 27.20
C LEU A 140 -2.88 -7.68 26.15
N PRO A 141 -3.37 -6.52 25.67
CA PRO A 141 -4.36 -6.49 24.61
C PRO A 141 -3.53 -6.80 23.38
N VAL A 142 -3.57 -8.04 22.84
CA VAL A 142 -2.56 -8.52 21.87
C VAL A 142 -2.01 -7.37 21.06
N PRO A 143 -0.71 -7.09 21.23
CA PRO A 143 -0.17 -5.83 20.81
C PRO A 143 -0.29 -5.70 19.28
N PRO A 144 -0.22 -4.47 18.74
CA PRO A 144 -0.38 -4.15 17.32
C PRO A 144 0.05 -5.28 16.38
N ILE A 145 -0.89 -5.77 15.57
CA ILE A 145 -0.77 -6.79 14.52
C ILE A 145 0.65 -7.40 14.42
N ARG A 146 0.89 -8.51 15.14
CA ARG A 146 2.17 -9.23 15.07
C ARG A 146 2.30 -9.98 13.74
N LEU A 147 3.47 -9.86 13.12
CA LEU A 147 3.75 -10.55 11.87
C LEU A 147 4.52 -11.84 12.15
N ALA A 148 4.00 -12.96 11.66
CA ALA A 148 4.73 -14.22 11.65
C ALA A 148 6.09 -14.07 10.92
N PRO A 149 7.17 -14.72 11.39
CA PRO A 149 8.51 -14.56 10.82
C PRO A 149 8.60 -14.80 9.31
N HIS A 150 7.85 -15.77 8.77
CA HIS A 150 7.83 -16.06 7.33
C HIS A 150 7.25 -14.94 6.46
N HIS A 151 6.68 -13.88 7.04
CA HIS A 151 6.25 -12.69 6.32
C HIS A 151 7.35 -11.63 6.17
N TRP A 152 8.47 -11.72 6.89
CA TRP A 152 9.45 -10.63 6.95
C TRP A 152 10.90 -11.07 7.20
N ASP A 153 11.15 -12.31 7.61
CA ASP A 153 12.49 -12.87 7.76
C ASP A 153 12.76 -13.83 6.59
N ALA A 154 13.76 -13.50 5.77
CA ALA A 154 14.10 -14.29 4.59
C ALA A 154 14.51 -15.73 4.93
N ARG A 155 15.10 -15.94 6.10
CA ARG A 155 15.53 -17.27 6.59
C ARG A 155 14.35 -18.16 6.95
N ARG A 156 13.20 -17.55 7.24
CA ARG A 156 11.98 -18.22 7.72
C ARG A 156 10.88 -18.29 6.66
N ALA A 157 11.10 -17.71 5.47
CA ALA A 157 10.11 -17.70 4.40
C ALA A 157 9.62 -19.12 3.99
N GLY A 158 10.46 -20.15 4.18
CA GLY A 158 10.10 -21.54 3.92
C GLY A 158 8.93 -22.07 4.77
N GLU A 159 8.69 -21.50 5.96
CA GLU A 159 7.59 -21.91 6.84
C GLU A 159 6.22 -21.59 6.26
N LEU A 160 6.14 -20.67 5.30
CA LEU A 160 4.90 -20.31 4.61
C LEU A 160 4.20 -21.55 4.02
N ARG A 161 4.94 -22.59 3.63
CA ARG A 161 4.33 -23.82 3.11
C ARG A 161 3.50 -24.57 4.13
N ALA A 162 3.83 -24.48 5.42
CA ALA A 162 3.08 -25.13 6.49
C ALA A 162 1.86 -24.31 6.94
N THR A 163 1.78 -23.03 6.54
CA THR A 163 0.73 -22.10 6.98
C THR A 163 -0.34 -21.83 5.93
N VAL A 164 -0.33 -22.58 4.82
CA VAL A 164 -1.26 -22.38 3.72
C VAL A 164 -1.98 -23.69 3.41
N SER A 165 -3.30 -23.63 3.29
CA SER A 165 -4.15 -24.79 3.00
C SER A 165 -3.68 -25.55 1.76
N GLY A 166 -3.42 -26.86 1.89
CA GLY A 166 -2.98 -27.73 0.79
C GLY A 166 -3.63 -29.11 0.81
N PRO A 167 -4.30 -29.48 -0.30
CA PRO A 167 -3.84 -30.59 -1.15
C PRO A 167 -3.52 -30.22 -2.62
N ALA A 168 -3.66 -28.97 -3.03
CA ALA A 168 -3.70 -28.60 -4.46
C ALA A 168 -2.46 -27.85 -5.01
N LEU A 169 -1.37 -27.74 -4.24
CA LEU A 169 -0.12 -27.11 -4.71
C LEU A 169 0.72 -28.14 -5.47
N THR A 170 0.68 -28.10 -6.80
CA THR A 170 1.54 -28.91 -7.67
C THR A 170 2.70 -28.06 -8.19
N ALA A 171 3.73 -28.71 -8.75
CA ALA A 171 4.82 -27.99 -9.42
C ALA A 171 4.33 -27.13 -10.62
N ALA A 172 3.15 -27.46 -11.16
CA ALA A 172 2.55 -26.79 -12.31
C ALA A 172 1.56 -25.66 -11.94
N GLY A 173 1.12 -25.56 -10.68
CA GLY A 173 0.20 -24.52 -10.24
C GLY A 173 -0.64 -24.89 -9.03
N VAL A 174 -1.81 -24.26 -8.92
CA VAL A 174 -2.76 -24.48 -7.83
C VAL A 174 -4.03 -25.09 -8.44
N GLU A 175 -4.40 -26.30 -8.04
CA GLU A 175 -5.60 -27.00 -8.53
C GLU A 175 -6.86 -26.70 -7.68
N GLY A 176 -8.03 -27.01 -8.23
CA GLY A 176 -9.34 -26.96 -7.56
C GLY A 176 -10.00 -25.56 -7.44
N PRO A 177 -11.34 -25.44 -7.49
CA PRO A 177 -12.04 -24.20 -7.12
C PRO A 177 -11.98 -23.92 -5.60
N ARG A 178 -12.39 -22.73 -5.15
CA ARG A 178 -12.71 -22.45 -3.73
C ARG A 178 -14.22 -22.36 -3.60
N THR A 179 -14.89 -23.50 -3.62
CA THR A 179 -16.31 -23.56 -3.28
C THR A 179 -16.47 -23.48 -1.76
N PRO A 180 -17.66 -23.13 -1.24
CA PRO A 180 -17.95 -23.19 0.18
C PRO A 180 -17.70 -24.58 0.80
N THR A 181 -17.90 -25.65 0.02
CA THR A 181 -17.62 -27.04 0.46
C THR A 181 -16.12 -27.25 0.68
N ASP A 182 -15.27 -26.78 -0.23
CA ASP A 182 -13.81 -26.89 -0.11
C ASP A 182 -13.28 -26.11 1.10
N LEU A 183 -13.93 -24.98 1.44
CA LEU A 183 -13.60 -24.21 2.65
C LEU A 183 -13.90 -25.03 3.91
N LEU A 184 -15.07 -25.68 3.99
CA LEU A 184 -15.40 -26.53 5.13
C LEU A 184 -14.39 -27.69 5.28
N GLU A 185 -14.04 -28.35 4.19
CA GLU A 185 -13.04 -29.42 4.18
C GLU A 185 -11.66 -28.94 4.64
N ALA A 186 -11.24 -27.73 4.21
CA ALA A 186 -9.97 -27.15 4.66
C ALA A 186 -9.94 -26.89 6.18
N TRP A 187 -11.06 -26.49 6.78
CA TRP A 187 -11.16 -26.29 8.24
C TRP A 187 -11.06 -27.62 8.98
N HIS A 188 -11.76 -28.66 8.52
CA HIS A 188 -11.62 -30.01 9.07
C HIS A 188 -10.18 -30.55 8.92
N ALA A 189 -9.56 -30.38 7.76
CA ALA A 189 -8.20 -30.84 7.48
C ALA A 189 -7.13 -30.10 8.30
N ALA A 190 -7.38 -28.84 8.64
CA ALA A 190 -6.55 -28.06 9.56
C ALA A 190 -6.71 -28.48 11.04
N GLY A 191 -7.63 -29.39 11.35
CA GLY A 191 -7.93 -29.82 12.72
C GLY A 191 -8.92 -28.92 13.46
N LEU A 192 -9.66 -28.07 12.75
CA LEU A 192 -10.71 -27.20 13.29
C LEU A 192 -12.09 -27.63 12.78
N PRO A 193 -12.65 -28.75 13.27
CA PRO A 193 -13.97 -29.19 12.83
C PRO A 193 -15.03 -28.16 13.25
N ILE A 194 -15.72 -27.58 12.27
CA ILE A 194 -16.88 -26.72 12.48
C ILE A 194 -18.12 -27.42 11.91
N SER A 195 -19.27 -27.28 12.57
CA SER A 195 -20.52 -27.83 12.03
C SER A 195 -20.94 -27.08 10.75
N HIS A 196 -21.79 -27.70 9.92
CA HIS A 196 -22.33 -27.04 8.74
C HIS A 196 -23.10 -25.75 9.11
N GLU A 197 -23.81 -25.74 10.24
CA GLU A 197 -24.52 -24.55 10.72
C GLU A 197 -23.55 -23.43 11.11
N GLU A 198 -22.47 -23.76 11.83
CA GLU A 198 -21.40 -22.79 12.16
C GLU A 198 -20.69 -22.29 10.89
N ALA A 199 -20.46 -23.17 9.92
CA ALA A 199 -19.88 -22.80 8.64
C ALA A 199 -20.76 -21.81 7.87
N VAL A 200 -22.08 -22.01 7.82
CA VAL A 200 -23.01 -21.04 7.22
C VAL A 200 -22.93 -19.70 7.94
N ARG A 201 -22.86 -19.69 9.28
CA ARG A 201 -22.76 -18.45 10.08
C ARG A 201 -21.42 -17.73 9.89
N LEU A 202 -20.31 -18.46 9.88
CA LEU A 202 -18.96 -17.91 9.73
C LEU A 202 -18.71 -17.43 8.30
N PHE A 203 -19.06 -18.24 7.29
CA PHE A 203 -18.73 -17.94 5.89
C PHE A 203 -19.69 -16.99 5.19
N THR A 204 -20.79 -16.58 5.86
CA THR A 204 -21.60 -15.44 5.40
C THR A 204 -20.96 -14.09 5.71
N ASP A 205 -20.04 -14.01 6.67
CA ASP A 205 -19.19 -12.83 6.89
C ASP A 205 -17.95 -12.89 5.99
N ASP A 206 -17.78 -11.86 5.15
CA ASP A 206 -16.62 -11.69 4.25
C ASP A 206 -15.26 -11.67 4.96
N HIS A 207 -15.21 -11.44 6.27
CA HIS A 207 -13.98 -11.47 7.06
C HIS A 207 -13.48 -12.88 7.32
N PHE A 208 -14.38 -13.78 7.73
CA PHE A 208 -14.04 -15.17 8.05
C PHE A 208 -13.93 -16.03 6.79
N ARG A 209 -14.74 -15.73 5.76
CA ARG A 209 -14.70 -16.42 4.45
C ARG A 209 -13.32 -16.39 3.78
N LEU A 210 -12.48 -15.42 4.12
CA LEU A 210 -11.17 -15.24 3.52
C LEU A 210 -10.02 -15.81 4.37
N ILE A 211 -10.31 -16.36 5.55
CA ILE A 211 -9.30 -16.93 6.45
C ILE A 211 -8.85 -18.29 5.95
N ASP A 212 -7.53 -18.47 5.90
CA ASP A 212 -6.89 -19.77 5.72
C ASP A 212 -6.80 -20.47 7.09
N PRO A 213 -7.48 -21.62 7.29
CA PRO A 213 -7.49 -22.29 8.58
C PRO A 213 -6.11 -22.82 8.99
N TYR A 214 -5.19 -23.09 8.04
CA TYR A 214 -3.82 -23.49 8.36
C TYR A 214 -3.01 -22.31 8.92
N ALA A 215 -3.18 -21.12 8.33
CA ALA A 215 -2.58 -19.89 8.84
C ALA A 215 -3.10 -19.59 10.24
N LEU A 216 -4.43 -19.74 10.45
CA LEU A 216 -5.09 -19.56 11.74
C LEU A 216 -4.50 -20.47 12.82
N VAL A 217 -4.40 -21.78 12.55
CA VAL A 217 -3.87 -22.77 13.50
C VAL A 217 -2.40 -22.50 13.80
N ALA A 218 -1.59 -22.26 12.76
CA ALA A 218 -0.16 -21.98 12.93
C ALA A 218 0.07 -20.72 13.78
N GLU A 219 -0.68 -19.65 13.50
CA GLU A 219 -0.57 -18.40 14.25
C GLU A 219 -1.08 -18.53 15.68
N ALA A 220 -2.19 -19.26 15.89
CA ALA A 220 -2.72 -19.51 17.22
C ALA A 220 -1.70 -20.24 18.11
N ARG A 221 -1.08 -21.31 17.59
CA ARG A 221 0.00 -22.03 18.29
C ARG A 221 1.19 -21.12 18.59
N ARG A 222 1.60 -20.31 17.61
CA ARG A 222 2.74 -19.40 17.76
C ARG A 222 2.49 -18.37 18.85
N VAL A 223 1.33 -17.70 18.84
CA VAL A 223 0.97 -16.70 19.86
C VAL A 223 0.86 -17.35 21.24
N ALA A 224 0.25 -18.53 21.34
CA ALA A 224 0.16 -19.26 22.60
C ALA A 224 1.54 -19.64 23.16
N ALA A 225 2.45 -20.10 22.32
CA ALA A 225 3.82 -20.44 22.73
C ALA A 225 4.63 -19.21 23.15
N GLN A 226 4.43 -18.06 22.48
CA GLN A 226 5.17 -16.84 22.78
C GLN A 226 4.70 -16.15 24.07
N PHE A 227 3.39 -16.13 24.33
CA PHE A 227 2.82 -15.35 25.44
C PHE A 227 2.27 -16.19 26.59
N GLY A 228 2.25 -17.52 26.46
CA GLY A 228 1.58 -18.40 27.41
C GLY A 228 0.05 -18.34 27.34
N GLU A 229 -0.50 -17.64 26.35
CA GLU A 229 -1.93 -17.38 26.21
C GLU A 229 -2.64 -18.56 25.54
N ARG A 230 -3.49 -19.23 26.32
CA ARG A 230 -4.21 -20.43 25.83
C ARG A 230 -5.56 -20.11 25.20
N THR A 231 -6.05 -18.89 25.37
CA THR A 231 -7.33 -18.45 24.82
C THR A 231 -7.14 -17.20 23.97
N LEU A 232 -7.44 -17.32 22.68
CA LEU A 232 -7.34 -16.22 21.72
C LEU A 232 -8.71 -15.94 21.11
N THR A 233 -8.84 -14.79 20.46
CA THR A 233 -10.09 -14.35 19.84
C THR A 233 -9.85 -13.81 18.44
N LEU A 234 -10.85 -13.96 17.58
CA LEU A 234 -10.87 -13.36 16.24
C LEU A 234 -12.25 -12.75 15.99
N THR A 235 -12.30 -11.51 15.52
CA THR A 235 -13.54 -10.73 15.39
C THR A 235 -13.79 -10.23 13.97
N GLY A 236 -15.06 -10.15 13.56
CA GLY A 236 -15.51 -9.52 12.30
C GLY A 236 -15.69 -8.00 12.42
N TRP A 237 -15.75 -7.28 11.29
CA TRP A 237 -15.93 -5.81 11.29
C TRP A 237 -17.38 -5.35 11.46
N LEU A 238 -18.34 -6.07 10.85
CA LEU A 238 -19.70 -5.56 10.62
C LEU A 238 -20.70 -5.97 11.71
N ASP A 239 -20.44 -7.06 12.44
CA ASP A 239 -21.21 -7.41 13.63
C ASP A 239 -20.24 -7.75 14.76
N ARG A 240 -19.97 -6.77 15.64
CA ARG A 240 -19.11 -6.93 16.83
C ARG A 240 -19.65 -7.94 17.84
N ARG A 241 -20.72 -8.66 17.51
CA ARG A 241 -21.38 -9.66 18.34
C ARG A 241 -21.03 -11.09 17.95
N GLN A 242 -20.34 -11.36 16.83
CA GLN A 242 -19.80 -12.69 16.54
C GLN A 242 -18.28 -12.72 16.67
N ILE A 243 -17.79 -13.70 17.42
CA ILE A 243 -16.36 -13.93 17.65
C ILE A 243 -16.04 -15.41 17.43
N LEU A 244 -14.81 -15.69 17.02
CA LEU A 244 -14.25 -17.03 17.04
C LEU A 244 -13.28 -17.10 18.22
N ARG A 245 -13.63 -17.89 19.23
CA ARG A 245 -12.75 -18.16 20.37
C ARG A 245 -11.87 -19.35 20.02
N LEU A 246 -10.57 -19.22 20.25
CA LEU A 246 -9.58 -20.25 19.97
C LEU A 246 -9.00 -20.75 21.29
N GLY A 247 -9.04 -22.06 21.51
CA GLY A 247 -8.31 -22.72 22.59
C GLY A 247 -7.03 -23.35 22.06
N VAL A 248 -5.92 -23.21 22.79
CA VAL A 248 -4.65 -23.86 22.44
C VAL A 248 -4.18 -24.73 23.61
N ASP A 249 -4.02 -26.03 23.35
CA ASP A 249 -3.46 -27.01 24.28
C ASP A 249 -2.37 -27.83 23.59
N GLY A 250 -1.11 -27.45 23.84
CA GLY A 250 0.04 -27.96 23.09
C GLY A 250 -0.13 -27.71 21.59
N ASP A 251 -0.16 -28.78 20.80
CA ASP A 251 -0.37 -28.72 19.36
C ASP A 251 -1.86 -28.70 18.97
N VAL A 252 -2.79 -28.91 19.89
CA VAL A 252 -4.22 -28.93 19.55
C VAL A 252 -4.76 -27.51 19.60
N VAL A 253 -5.37 -27.07 18.50
CA VAL A 253 -6.14 -25.82 18.44
C VAL A 253 -7.61 -26.18 18.29
N THR A 254 -8.47 -25.57 19.10
CA THR A 254 -9.92 -25.67 18.97
C THR A 254 -10.48 -24.31 18.61
N ALA A 255 -11.58 -24.28 17.87
CA ALA A 255 -12.27 -23.05 17.51
C ALA A 255 -13.75 -23.17 17.80
N THR A 256 -14.34 -22.16 18.43
CA THR A 256 -15.77 -22.13 18.73
C THR A 256 -16.34 -20.77 18.35
N ALA A 257 -17.37 -20.78 17.50
CA ALA A 257 -18.09 -19.56 17.16
C ALA A 257 -19.01 -19.18 18.34
N GLN A 258 -18.89 -17.94 18.82
CA GLN A 258 -19.66 -17.44 19.94
C GLN A 258 -20.35 -16.14 19.56
N GLN A 259 -21.63 -16.02 19.94
CA GLN A 259 -22.34 -14.75 19.91
C GLN A 259 -22.22 -14.05 21.27
N VAL A 260 -21.85 -12.78 21.27
CA VAL A 260 -21.62 -11.97 22.48
C VAL A 260 -22.50 -10.72 22.48
N THR A 261 -22.98 -10.36 23.66
CA THR A 261 -23.63 -9.06 23.91
C THR A 261 -22.58 -7.96 23.96
N TRP A 262 -23.00 -6.70 23.98
CA TRP A 262 -22.07 -5.57 24.06
C TRP A 262 -21.22 -5.57 25.35
N ASP A 263 -21.81 -5.97 26.48
CA ASP A 263 -21.08 -6.11 27.75
C ASP A 263 -20.05 -7.25 27.68
N GLY A 264 -20.45 -8.42 27.18
CA GLY A 264 -19.53 -9.55 26.96
C GLY A 264 -18.45 -9.27 25.92
N TYR A 265 -18.71 -8.40 24.94
CA TYR A 265 -17.71 -7.96 23.98
C TYR A 265 -16.55 -7.21 24.66
N THR A 266 -16.82 -6.45 25.72
CA THR A 266 -15.77 -5.73 26.46
C THR A 266 -14.82 -6.70 27.17
N GLU A 267 -15.34 -7.78 27.76
CA GLU A 267 -14.52 -8.85 28.36
C GLU A 267 -13.67 -9.55 27.30
N VAL A 268 -14.27 -9.89 26.16
CA VAL A 268 -13.58 -10.58 25.06
C VAL A 268 -12.50 -9.71 24.43
N ARG A 269 -12.68 -8.39 24.35
CA ARG A 269 -11.65 -7.45 23.86
C ARG A 269 -10.39 -7.42 24.74
N ARG A 270 -10.47 -7.88 25.99
CA ARG A 270 -9.31 -8.01 26.88
C ARG A 270 -8.49 -9.26 26.57
N LEU A 271 -9.08 -10.24 25.87
CA LEU A 271 -8.35 -11.41 25.44
C LEU A 271 -7.44 -11.07 24.24
N PRO A 272 -6.35 -11.82 24.09
CA PRO A 272 -5.54 -11.82 22.88
C PRO A 272 -6.36 -11.92 21.59
N HIS A 273 -6.09 -11.01 20.62
CA HIS A 273 -6.81 -10.93 19.34
C HIS A 273 -5.90 -11.22 18.14
N LEU A 274 -6.32 -12.10 17.24
CA LEU A 274 -5.64 -12.34 15.96
C LEU A 274 -6.26 -11.48 14.85
N SER A 275 -5.42 -10.89 13.99
CA SER A 275 -5.91 -10.06 12.88
C SER A 275 -6.35 -10.93 11.69
N PRO A 276 -7.64 -10.91 11.29
CA PRO A 276 -8.11 -11.68 10.14
C PRO A 276 -7.47 -11.26 8.82
N ARG A 277 -6.81 -10.09 8.76
CA ARG A 277 -6.15 -9.59 7.55
C ARG A 277 -4.82 -10.28 7.27
N LEU A 278 -4.15 -10.80 8.30
CA LEU A 278 -2.89 -11.53 8.16
C LEU A 278 -3.08 -13.03 7.95
N LEU A 279 -4.26 -13.55 8.32
CA LEU A 279 -4.59 -14.97 8.23
C LEU A 279 -5.30 -15.32 6.93
N ARG A 280 -5.29 -14.41 5.95
CA ARG A 280 -6.03 -14.64 4.71
C ARG A 280 -5.32 -15.64 3.84
N PHE A 281 -6.11 -16.38 3.06
CA PHE A 281 -5.56 -17.10 1.92
C PHE A 281 -4.67 -16.19 1.09
N PRO A 282 -3.44 -16.62 0.76
CA PRO A 282 -2.53 -15.82 -0.04
C PRO A 282 -3.17 -15.51 -1.39
N PRO A 283 -3.41 -14.22 -1.74
CA PRO A 283 -4.03 -13.86 -3.01
C PRO A 283 -3.16 -14.29 -4.21
N ASP A 284 -1.87 -14.49 -3.97
CA ASP A 284 -0.90 -15.00 -4.94
C ASP A 284 -1.26 -16.39 -5.46
N LEU A 285 -1.80 -17.26 -4.60
CA LEU A 285 -2.24 -18.59 -5.03
C LEU A 285 -3.46 -18.50 -5.96
N ASP A 286 -4.35 -17.54 -5.76
CA ASP A 286 -5.46 -17.31 -6.68
C ASP A 286 -4.98 -16.75 -8.02
N LEU A 287 -4.00 -15.84 -8.00
CA LEU A 287 -3.42 -15.33 -9.23
C LEU A 287 -2.79 -16.45 -10.06
N VAL A 288 -2.08 -17.38 -9.41
CA VAL A 288 -1.52 -18.58 -10.06
C VAL A 288 -2.63 -19.51 -10.56
N ARG A 289 -3.61 -19.84 -9.71
CA ARG A 289 -4.76 -20.69 -10.05
C ARG A 289 -5.51 -20.22 -11.30
N HIS A 290 -5.70 -18.91 -11.43
CA HIS A 290 -6.41 -18.30 -12.55
C HIS A 290 -5.50 -17.89 -13.72
N GLY A 291 -4.22 -18.31 -13.71
CA GLY A 291 -3.26 -18.02 -14.79
C GLY A 291 -2.96 -16.52 -14.97
N ARG A 292 -3.23 -15.68 -13.95
CA ARG A 292 -3.00 -14.23 -13.99
C ARG A 292 -1.59 -13.85 -13.53
N LEU A 293 -0.89 -14.75 -12.84
CA LEU A 293 0.51 -14.64 -12.47
C LEU A 293 1.15 -16.04 -12.55
N PRO A 294 2.19 -16.27 -13.37
CA PRO A 294 2.87 -17.57 -13.36
C PRO A 294 3.61 -17.75 -12.03
N ALA A 295 3.69 -18.99 -11.52
CA ALA A 295 4.40 -19.29 -10.27
C ALA A 295 5.87 -18.82 -10.29
N GLY A 296 6.52 -18.85 -11.45
CA GLY A 296 7.87 -18.32 -11.64
C GLY A 296 8.00 -16.80 -11.43
N ALA A 297 6.91 -16.03 -11.56
CA ALA A 297 6.89 -14.57 -11.35
C ALA A 297 6.50 -14.16 -9.92
N LEU A 298 6.30 -15.12 -9.01
CA LEU A 298 6.14 -14.83 -7.59
C LEU A 298 7.44 -14.28 -6.99
N HIS A 299 7.31 -13.60 -5.86
CA HIS A 299 8.46 -13.20 -5.03
C HIS A 299 9.40 -14.40 -4.82
N PRO A 300 10.73 -14.29 -5.01
CA PRO A 300 11.66 -15.42 -4.99
C PRO A 300 11.56 -16.30 -3.73
N LEU A 301 11.43 -15.67 -2.55
CA LEU A 301 11.26 -16.38 -1.28
C LEU A 301 9.92 -17.14 -1.20
N ILE A 302 8.83 -16.56 -1.71
CA ILE A 302 7.50 -17.19 -1.74
C ILE A 302 7.48 -18.33 -2.76
N ARG A 303 8.04 -18.10 -3.95
CA ARG A 303 8.21 -19.12 -4.99
C ARG A 303 8.97 -20.32 -4.44
N SER A 304 10.10 -20.08 -3.77
CA SER A 304 10.93 -21.15 -3.21
C SER A 304 10.20 -21.93 -2.12
N ALA A 305 9.39 -21.24 -1.30
CA ALA A 305 8.59 -21.89 -0.26
C ALA A 305 7.43 -22.73 -0.83
N LEU A 306 6.67 -22.17 -1.79
CA LEU A 306 5.39 -22.77 -2.23
C LEU A 306 5.52 -23.64 -3.48
N PHE A 307 6.46 -23.33 -4.37
CA PHE A 307 6.68 -24.00 -5.66
C PHE A 307 8.18 -24.32 -5.84
N PRO A 308 8.75 -25.17 -4.97
CA PRO A 308 10.16 -25.54 -5.05
C PRO A 308 10.46 -26.18 -6.42
N GLY A 309 11.54 -25.72 -7.07
CA GLY A 309 11.96 -26.21 -8.39
C GLY A 309 11.35 -25.47 -9.59
N THR A 310 10.33 -24.61 -9.41
CA THR A 310 9.83 -23.77 -10.51
C THR A 310 10.87 -22.70 -10.86
N PRO A 311 11.34 -22.60 -12.11
CA PRO A 311 12.33 -21.59 -12.51
C PRO A 311 11.78 -20.17 -12.40
N ALA A 312 12.67 -19.19 -12.22
CA ALA A 312 12.26 -17.80 -12.18
C ALA A 312 11.72 -17.41 -13.56
N ALA A 313 10.56 -16.76 -13.59
CA ALA A 313 10.09 -16.14 -14.80
C ALA A 313 11.04 -14.99 -15.15
N PRO A 314 11.28 -14.71 -16.44
CA PRO A 314 11.97 -13.49 -16.82
C PRO A 314 11.21 -12.29 -16.21
N PRO A 315 11.92 -11.25 -15.76
CA PRO A 315 11.26 -10.03 -15.28
C PRO A 315 10.30 -9.55 -16.38
N ALA A 316 9.08 -9.19 -15.98
CA ALA A 316 8.11 -8.65 -16.92
C ALA A 316 8.77 -7.48 -17.67
N GLU A 317 8.76 -7.52 -19.01
CA GLU A 317 9.39 -6.49 -19.83
C GLU A 317 8.90 -5.11 -19.38
N PRO A 318 9.80 -4.10 -19.27
CA PRO A 318 9.38 -2.75 -18.94
C PRO A 318 8.32 -2.30 -19.95
N ALA A 319 7.20 -1.79 -19.44
CA ALA A 319 6.04 -1.37 -20.23
C ALA A 319 6.29 -0.12 -21.08
N ASP A 320 7.56 0.31 -21.27
CA ASP A 320 7.93 1.39 -22.18
C ASP A 320 7.89 0.98 -23.66
N ARG A 321 7.24 -0.14 -23.98
CA ARG A 321 6.89 -0.47 -25.35
C ARG A 321 6.00 0.64 -25.91
N ALA A 322 6.38 1.13 -27.08
CA ALA A 322 5.59 2.08 -27.84
C ALA A 322 4.13 1.60 -27.96
N VAL A 323 3.19 2.41 -27.48
CA VAL A 323 1.76 2.07 -27.50
C VAL A 323 1.13 2.69 -28.72
N PHE A 324 0.82 1.88 -29.72
CA PHE A 324 0.15 2.32 -30.95
C PHE A 324 -1.37 2.19 -30.85
N THR A 325 -2.08 3.23 -31.28
CA THR A 325 -3.53 3.20 -31.42
C THR A 325 -4.00 4.02 -32.61
N ARG A 326 -5.23 3.75 -33.09
CA ARG A 326 -5.82 4.45 -34.23
C ARG A 326 -6.88 5.42 -33.74
N VAL A 327 -6.87 6.63 -34.29
CA VAL A 327 -7.87 7.67 -34.05
C VAL A 327 -8.44 8.17 -35.37
N ARG A 328 -9.71 8.57 -35.36
CA ARG A 328 -10.38 9.15 -36.51
C ARG A 328 -10.14 10.67 -36.48
N CYS A 329 -9.39 11.20 -37.44
CA CYS A 329 -9.00 12.62 -37.51
C CYS A 329 -9.50 13.18 -38.84
N HIS A 330 -10.43 14.14 -38.81
CA HIS A 330 -11.06 14.73 -40.00
C HIS A 330 -11.54 13.73 -41.07
N GLY A 331 -12.06 12.58 -40.66
CA GLY A 331 -12.51 11.57 -41.61
C GLY A 331 -11.37 10.72 -42.23
N GLU A 332 -10.17 10.76 -41.65
CA GLU A 332 -9.07 9.85 -41.95
C GLU A 332 -8.65 9.05 -40.70
N TRP A 333 -8.01 7.90 -40.91
CA TRP A 333 -7.49 7.07 -39.81
C TRP A 333 -6.02 7.40 -39.60
N HIS A 334 -5.70 7.97 -38.46
CA HIS A 334 -4.34 8.23 -38.05
C HIS A 334 -3.89 7.19 -37.02
N VAL A 335 -2.64 6.75 -37.12
CA VAL A 335 -1.97 6.02 -36.04
C VAL A 335 -1.26 7.06 -35.18
N ILE A 336 -1.56 7.04 -33.88
CA ILE A 336 -0.83 7.81 -32.87
C ILE A 336 -0.14 6.82 -31.96
N ASP A 337 0.99 7.23 -31.40
CA ASP A 337 1.77 6.35 -30.53
C ASP A 337 2.34 7.08 -29.31
N HIS A 338 2.49 6.35 -28.21
CA HIS A 338 3.22 6.84 -27.05
C HIS A 338 4.56 6.11 -26.96
N ARG A 339 5.67 6.81 -27.22
CA ARG A 339 7.06 6.31 -27.14
C ARG A 339 7.95 7.38 -26.54
N ASP A 340 9.07 6.97 -25.93
CA ASP A 340 10.04 7.87 -25.31
C ASP A 340 9.38 8.85 -24.33
N GLY A 341 8.44 8.35 -23.53
CA GLY A 341 7.74 9.13 -22.52
C GLY A 341 6.69 10.14 -23.03
N ARG A 342 6.44 10.21 -24.35
CA ARG A 342 5.57 11.23 -24.95
C ARG A 342 4.57 10.65 -25.94
N LEU A 343 3.45 11.36 -26.12
CA LEU A 343 2.50 11.07 -27.19
C LEU A 343 2.95 11.74 -28.49
N HIS A 344 3.15 10.94 -29.53
CA HIS A 344 3.49 11.35 -30.88
C HIS A 344 2.25 11.32 -31.76
N LEU A 345 2.02 12.44 -32.45
CA LEU A 345 0.98 12.57 -33.47
C LEU A 345 1.64 12.49 -34.84
N PRO A 346 0.95 12.00 -35.88
CA PRO A 346 1.42 12.13 -37.25
C PRO A 346 1.55 13.62 -37.63
N ALA A 347 2.29 13.88 -38.71
CA ALA A 347 2.45 15.24 -39.22
C ALA A 347 1.09 15.87 -39.57
N HIS A 348 0.86 17.08 -39.07
CA HIS A 348 -0.27 17.93 -39.46
C HIS A 348 0.28 19.25 -40.00
N THR A 349 -0.47 19.91 -40.87
CA THR A 349 -0.09 21.23 -41.37
C THR A 349 -0.15 22.28 -40.25
N ALA A 350 0.63 23.36 -40.37
CA ALA A 350 0.60 24.45 -39.41
C ALA A 350 -0.81 25.07 -39.30
N ALA A 351 -1.54 25.14 -40.41
CA ALA A 351 -2.92 25.65 -40.47
C ALA A 351 -3.90 24.76 -39.68
N GLU A 352 -3.80 23.43 -39.78
CA GLU A 352 -4.61 22.50 -38.99
C GLU A 352 -4.29 22.65 -37.50
N ALA A 353 -3.01 22.65 -37.13
CA ALA A 353 -2.59 22.81 -35.74
C ALA A 353 -3.02 24.17 -35.15
N GLN A 354 -3.03 25.24 -35.95
CA GLN A 354 -3.52 26.55 -35.54
C GLN A 354 -5.04 26.58 -35.37
N ARG A 355 -5.79 25.98 -36.31
CA ARG A 355 -7.25 25.86 -36.26
C ARG A 355 -7.70 25.16 -34.97
N GLU A 356 -7.10 24.02 -34.66
CA GLU A 356 -7.47 23.23 -33.47
C GLU A 356 -7.06 23.94 -32.17
N ARG A 357 -5.93 24.66 -32.16
CA ARG A 357 -5.55 25.55 -31.03
C ARG A 357 -6.57 26.67 -30.82
N ALA A 358 -7.05 27.29 -31.90
CA ALA A 358 -8.07 28.33 -31.83
C ALA A 358 -9.41 27.76 -31.33
N LEU A 359 -9.87 26.64 -31.89
CA LEU A 359 -11.08 25.95 -31.42
C LEU A 359 -11.01 25.66 -29.92
N ARG A 360 -9.87 25.12 -29.45
CA ARG A 360 -9.65 24.89 -28.02
C ARG A 360 -9.74 26.18 -27.20
N ALA A 361 -9.09 27.26 -27.63
CA ALA A 361 -9.06 28.52 -26.90
C ALA A 361 -10.46 29.13 -26.73
N PHE A 362 -11.36 28.91 -27.69
CA PHE A 362 -12.75 29.37 -27.65
C PHE A 362 -13.75 28.33 -27.12
N GLY A 363 -13.27 27.23 -26.51
CA GLY A 363 -14.13 26.17 -25.96
C GLY A 363 -14.84 25.30 -27.00
N GLY A 364 -14.43 25.39 -28.27
CA GLY A 364 -14.94 24.58 -29.36
C GLY A 364 -14.43 23.12 -29.31
N PRO A 365 -15.13 22.19 -29.99
CA PRO A 365 -14.76 20.78 -29.99
C PRO A 365 -13.47 20.55 -30.80
N VAL A 366 -12.46 19.99 -30.14
CA VAL A 366 -11.26 19.45 -30.77
C VAL A 366 -11.53 17.98 -31.12
N SER A 367 -11.08 17.51 -32.28
CA SER A 367 -11.32 16.11 -32.72
C SER A 367 -10.04 15.35 -33.05
N GLY A 368 -10.15 14.02 -33.21
CA GLY A 368 -9.08 13.17 -33.69
C GLY A 368 -7.79 13.21 -32.89
N CYS A 369 -6.67 13.46 -33.58
CA CYS A 369 -5.32 13.45 -33.00
C CYS A 369 -5.15 14.51 -31.90
N PHE A 370 -5.64 15.72 -32.15
CA PHE A 370 -5.55 16.83 -31.20
C PHE A 370 -6.41 16.59 -29.96
N ALA A 371 -7.58 15.95 -30.12
CA ALA A 371 -8.41 15.54 -28.99
C ALA A 371 -7.73 14.47 -28.14
N ALA A 372 -7.04 13.51 -28.77
CA ALA A 372 -6.28 12.49 -28.05
C ALA A 372 -5.09 13.09 -27.29
N ALA A 373 -4.35 14.04 -27.89
CA ALA A 373 -3.28 14.76 -27.21
C ALA A 373 -3.78 15.64 -26.07
N GLN A 374 -4.90 16.34 -26.26
CA GLN A 374 -5.54 17.09 -25.18
C GLN A 374 -6.01 16.16 -24.06
N ALA A 375 -6.63 15.02 -24.40
CA ALA A 375 -7.10 14.07 -23.39
C ALA A 375 -5.94 13.36 -22.67
N TRP A 376 -4.74 13.32 -23.24
CA TRP A 376 -3.54 12.74 -22.62
C TRP A 376 -3.08 13.56 -21.40
N THR A 377 -2.96 14.88 -21.57
CA THR A 377 -2.49 15.84 -20.54
C THR A 377 -3.60 16.64 -19.84
N GLY A 378 -4.84 16.53 -20.31
CA GLY A 378 -5.97 17.34 -19.87
C GLY A 378 -6.95 16.65 -18.94
N MET A 379 -7.93 17.44 -18.46
CA MET A 379 -8.97 16.99 -17.52
C MET A 379 -10.20 16.39 -18.22
N SER A 380 -10.36 16.62 -19.53
CA SER A 380 -11.53 16.25 -20.33
C SER A 380 -11.13 15.51 -21.61
N GLY A 381 -12.11 14.84 -22.23
CA GLY A 381 -11.90 14.07 -23.45
C GLY A 381 -11.70 12.56 -23.23
N ARG A 382 -12.00 11.77 -24.26
CA ARG A 382 -11.93 10.31 -24.22
C ARG A 382 -10.69 9.81 -24.95
N LEU A 383 -9.68 9.42 -24.19
CA LEU A 383 -8.53 8.69 -24.72
C LEU A 383 -8.96 7.30 -25.27
N PRO A 384 -8.35 6.77 -26.34
CA PRO A 384 -8.49 5.36 -26.74
C PRO A 384 -8.17 4.40 -25.60
N LYS A 385 -8.80 3.21 -25.56
CA LYS A 385 -8.64 2.24 -24.45
C LYS A 385 -7.18 1.95 -24.14
N ARG A 386 -6.36 1.68 -25.16
CA ARG A 386 -4.93 1.39 -25.02
C ARG A 386 -4.16 2.55 -24.36
N LEU A 387 -4.39 3.79 -24.79
CA LEU A 387 -3.74 4.96 -24.19
C LEU A 387 -4.25 5.25 -22.77
N ARG A 388 -5.53 5.00 -22.47
CA ARG A 388 -6.04 5.08 -21.09
C ARG A 388 -5.37 4.07 -20.17
N ASP A 389 -5.26 2.83 -20.62
CA ASP A 389 -4.62 1.76 -19.87
C ASP A 389 -3.13 2.05 -19.67
N HIS A 390 -2.45 2.58 -20.70
CA HIS A 390 -1.05 3.03 -20.62
C HIS A 390 -0.85 4.19 -19.65
N ARG A 391 -1.69 5.24 -19.71
CA ARG A 391 -1.63 6.35 -18.76
C ARG A 391 -1.82 5.88 -17.32
N ARG A 392 -2.76 4.94 -17.10
CA ARG A 392 -2.99 4.35 -15.78
C ARG A 392 -1.79 3.54 -15.31
N ASP A 393 -1.16 2.76 -16.18
CA ASP A 393 0.08 2.03 -15.89
C ASP A 393 1.18 2.99 -15.42
N LEU A 394 1.43 4.05 -16.20
CA LEU A 394 2.42 5.08 -15.87
C LEU A 394 2.17 5.70 -14.50
N TRP A 395 0.92 6.03 -14.18
CA TRP A 395 0.54 6.54 -12.86
C TRP A 395 0.80 5.56 -11.72
N LEU A 396 0.49 4.28 -11.92
CA LEU A 396 0.75 3.26 -10.90
C LEU A 396 2.25 3.09 -10.67
N ARG A 397 3.07 3.14 -11.73
CA ARG A 397 4.54 3.11 -11.62
C ARG A 397 5.07 4.29 -10.81
N MET A 398 4.61 5.51 -11.10
CA MET A 398 5.03 6.71 -10.38
C MET A 398 4.62 6.64 -8.90
N VAL A 399 3.35 6.38 -8.61
CA VAL A 399 2.83 6.38 -7.22
C VAL A 399 3.47 5.27 -6.37
N HIS A 400 3.75 4.10 -6.93
CA HIS A 400 4.35 2.98 -6.17
C HIS A 400 5.88 2.97 -6.17
N GLY A 401 6.52 3.51 -7.21
CA GLY A 401 7.98 3.58 -7.32
C GLY A 401 8.61 4.78 -6.62
N GLY A 402 7.78 5.69 -6.10
CA GLY A 402 8.22 6.85 -5.33
C GLY A 402 9.03 7.86 -6.15
N THR A 403 9.72 8.78 -5.46
CA THR A 403 10.43 9.89 -6.08
C THR A 403 11.47 9.43 -7.10
N ARG A 404 12.20 8.36 -6.79
CA ARG A 404 13.25 7.84 -7.65
C ARG A 404 12.72 7.45 -9.04
N VAL A 405 11.63 6.68 -9.09
CA VAL A 405 11.03 6.26 -10.37
C VAL A 405 10.46 7.46 -11.14
N VAL A 406 9.88 8.43 -10.45
CA VAL A 406 9.40 9.65 -11.10
C VAL A 406 10.57 10.42 -11.73
N LEU A 407 11.67 10.60 -11.00
CA LEU A 407 12.86 11.28 -11.53
C LEU A 407 13.46 10.53 -12.72
N GLU A 408 13.60 9.19 -12.63
CA GLU A 408 14.08 8.35 -13.75
C GLU A 408 13.19 8.50 -14.99
N LEU A 409 11.86 8.56 -14.82
CA LEU A 409 10.92 8.77 -15.92
C LEU A 409 11.06 10.18 -16.54
N LEU A 410 11.19 11.21 -15.70
CA LEU A 410 11.39 12.60 -16.16
C LEU A 410 12.71 12.75 -16.92
N ASP A 411 13.79 12.16 -16.41
CA ASP A 411 15.11 12.13 -17.07
C ASP A 411 15.04 11.35 -18.40
N GLY A 412 14.16 10.35 -18.48
CA GLY A 412 13.81 9.62 -19.70
C GLY A 412 12.89 10.37 -20.68
N GLY A 413 12.54 11.63 -20.42
CA GLY A 413 11.75 12.47 -21.33
C GLY A 413 10.23 12.38 -21.16
N MET A 414 9.75 11.68 -20.12
CA MET A 414 8.33 11.59 -19.77
C MET A 414 7.68 12.98 -19.68
N ASP A 415 6.51 13.12 -20.29
CA ASP A 415 5.73 14.37 -20.22
C ASP A 415 5.21 14.60 -18.79
N PRO A 416 5.74 15.58 -18.04
CA PRO A 416 5.36 15.80 -16.64
C PRO A 416 3.90 16.30 -16.51
N GLY A 417 3.28 16.75 -17.60
CA GLY A 417 1.90 17.24 -17.66
C GLY A 417 0.85 16.13 -17.71
N VAL A 418 1.25 14.86 -17.61
CA VAL A 418 0.30 13.74 -17.50
C VAL A 418 -0.57 13.93 -16.25
N ARG A 419 -1.87 13.61 -16.37
CA ARG A 419 -2.89 13.75 -15.32
C ARG A 419 -3.54 12.43 -14.94
N ASP A 420 -3.90 12.26 -13.67
CA ASP A 420 -4.54 11.05 -13.15
C ASP A 420 -6.04 10.98 -13.48
N GLY A 421 -6.75 9.99 -12.92
CA GLY A 421 -8.19 9.82 -13.13
C GLY A 421 -9.05 11.00 -12.65
N ARG A 422 -8.57 11.79 -11.68
CA ARG A 422 -9.19 13.00 -11.14
C ARG A 422 -8.68 14.28 -11.79
N GLY A 423 -7.84 14.17 -12.83
CA GLY A 423 -7.25 15.34 -13.49
C GLY A 423 -6.10 15.96 -12.71
N ARG A 424 -5.53 15.26 -11.73
CA ARG A 424 -4.45 15.76 -10.87
C ARG A 424 -3.10 15.59 -11.55
N THR A 425 -2.25 16.61 -11.45
CA THR A 425 -0.82 16.55 -11.84
C THR A 425 0.02 15.92 -10.73
N LEU A 426 1.32 15.73 -10.96
CA LEU A 426 2.24 15.27 -9.91
C LEU A 426 2.31 16.23 -8.71
N LEU A 427 2.11 17.53 -8.92
CA LEU A 427 2.08 18.54 -7.86
C LEU A 427 0.95 18.29 -6.83
N HIS A 428 -0.23 17.89 -7.31
CA HIS A 428 -1.37 17.49 -6.48
C HIS A 428 -1.13 16.18 -5.69
N ARG A 429 -0.02 15.50 -5.93
CA ARG A 429 0.35 14.24 -5.30
C ARG A 429 1.70 14.34 -4.57
N LEU A 430 2.25 15.54 -4.37
CA LEU A 430 3.58 15.73 -3.77
C LEU A 430 3.74 15.08 -2.39
N ARG A 431 2.67 14.99 -1.58
CA ARG A 431 2.69 14.21 -0.31
C ARG A 431 3.03 12.72 -0.49
N SER A 432 2.88 12.17 -1.70
CA SER A 432 3.31 10.81 -2.03
C SER A 432 4.82 10.67 -2.26
N PHE A 433 5.55 11.77 -2.33
CA PHE A 433 6.93 11.84 -2.77
C PHE A 433 7.78 12.65 -1.80
N ASP A 434 9.09 12.45 -1.89
CA ASP A 434 10.06 13.42 -1.41
C ASP A 434 9.94 14.72 -2.22
N HIS A 435 9.19 15.66 -1.67
CA HIS A 435 8.88 16.93 -2.29
C HIS A 435 10.11 17.85 -2.41
N THR A 436 11.10 17.70 -1.52
CA THR A 436 12.32 18.54 -1.55
C THR A 436 13.10 18.35 -2.84
N ARG A 437 13.07 17.13 -3.39
CA ARG A 437 13.70 16.78 -4.66
C ARG A 437 12.76 16.92 -5.85
N LEU A 438 11.48 16.57 -5.67
CA LEU A 438 10.55 16.49 -6.79
C LEU A 438 9.94 17.83 -7.18
N LEU A 439 9.60 18.70 -6.22
CA LEU A 439 8.97 19.99 -6.51
C LEU A 439 9.84 20.86 -7.43
N PRO A 440 11.14 21.10 -7.16
CA PRO A 440 11.98 21.91 -8.06
C PRO A 440 12.02 21.34 -9.48
N ARG A 441 12.17 20.03 -9.62
CA ARG A 441 12.24 19.35 -10.92
C ARG A 441 10.94 19.47 -11.72
N LEU A 442 9.78 19.43 -11.06
CA LEU A 442 8.49 19.60 -11.73
C LEU A 442 8.28 21.04 -12.21
N LEU A 443 8.70 22.03 -11.42
CA LEU A 443 8.65 23.45 -11.81
C LEU A 443 9.60 23.76 -12.95
N GLU A 444 10.84 23.24 -12.92
CA GLU A 444 11.80 23.31 -14.03
C GLU A 444 11.24 22.70 -15.31
N ALA A 445 10.43 21.64 -15.18
CA ALA A 445 9.75 21.02 -16.32
C ALA A 445 8.50 21.79 -16.80
N GLY A 446 8.22 22.96 -16.23
CA GLY A 446 7.20 23.90 -16.68
C GLY A 446 5.80 23.63 -16.13
N LEU A 447 5.64 22.83 -15.07
CA LEU A 447 4.33 22.64 -14.44
C LEU A 447 3.92 23.91 -13.69
N ASN A 448 2.64 24.26 -13.85
CA ASN A 448 2.05 25.36 -13.09
C ASN A 448 1.67 24.88 -11.69
N VAL A 449 2.23 25.50 -10.65
CA VAL A 449 1.91 25.24 -9.24
C VAL A 449 0.42 25.43 -8.92
N ASN A 450 -0.26 26.25 -9.72
CA ASN A 450 -1.68 26.60 -9.59
C ASN A 450 -2.61 25.83 -10.54
N ASP A 451 -2.13 24.76 -11.17
CA ASP A 451 -2.98 23.90 -11.98
C ASP A 451 -4.14 23.36 -11.15
N ARG A 452 -5.34 23.32 -11.75
CA ARG A 452 -6.54 22.79 -11.10
C ARG A 452 -6.81 21.36 -11.52
N ASP A 453 -7.37 20.56 -10.62
CA ASP A 453 -7.94 19.25 -10.92
C ASP A 453 -9.42 19.34 -11.35
N LYS A 454 -10.09 18.20 -11.53
CA LYS A 454 -11.50 18.16 -11.97
C LYS A 454 -12.46 18.78 -10.96
N GLU A 455 -12.09 18.80 -9.69
CA GLU A 455 -12.85 19.44 -8.61
C GLU A 455 -12.48 20.92 -8.48
N GLY A 456 -11.67 21.45 -9.40
CA GLY A 456 -11.15 22.80 -9.37
C GLY A 456 -10.08 23.04 -8.30
N SER A 457 -9.68 22.01 -7.55
CA SER A 457 -8.73 22.15 -6.45
C SER A 457 -7.31 22.37 -6.98
N THR A 458 -6.56 23.29 -6.37
CA THR A 458 -5.11 23.44 -6.59
C THR A 458 -4.31 22.46 -5.71
N PRO A 459 -3.02 22.23 -5.99
CA PRO A 459 -2.13 21.49 -5.08
C PRO A 459 -2.14 22.03 -3.65
N LEU A 460 -2.13 23.36 -3.48
CA LEU A 460 -2.16 24.01 -2.16
C LEU A 460 -3.48 23.75 -1.43
N TYR A 461 -4.61 23.83 -2.13
CA TYR A 461 -5.92 23.49 -1.55
C TYR A 461 -5.96 22.06 -1.03
N LEU A 462 -5.49 21.09 -1.83
CA LEU A 462 -5.40 19.70 -1.38
C LEU A 462 -4.42 19.53 -0.22
N ALA A 463 -3.34 20.32 -0.17
CA ALA A 463 -2.36 20.25 0.90
C ALA A 463 -2.96 20.64 2.25
N VAL A 464 -3.74 21.71 2.29
CA VAL A 464 -4.40 22.17 3.52
C VAL A 464 -5.54 21.24 3.93
N VAL A 465 -6.48 20.94 3.02
CA VAL A 465 -7.66 20.12 3.33
C VAL A 465 -7.28 18.69 3.79
N ASN A 466 -6.19 18.14 3.26
CA ASN A 466 -5.72 16.80 3.62
C ASN A 466 -4.56 16.79 4.63
N LEU A 467 -4.27 17.93 5.29
CA LEU A 467 -3.25 18.06 6.33
C LEU A 467 -1.90 17.50 5.90
N TRP A 468 -1.36 18.03 4.81
CA TRP A 468 -0.01 17.71 4.36
C TRP A 468 1.03 18.28 5.33
N PRO A 469 2.27 17.77 5.31
CA PRO A 469 3.34 18.29 6.17
C PRO A 469 3.46 19.83 6.03
N PRO A 470 3.57 20.58 7.15
CA PRO A 470 3.70 22.04 7.12
C PRO A 470 4.80 22.54 6.19
N GLU A 471 5.93 21.84 6.14
CA GLU A 471 7.08 22.17 5.29
C GLU A 471 6.74 22.10 3.80
N LEU A 472 5.86 21.17 3.40
CA LEU A 472 5.37 21.06 2.03
C LEU A 472 4.34 22.15 1.70
N ILE A 473 3.52 22.57 2.68
CA ILE A 473 2.60 23.70 2.49
C ILE A 473 3.41 24.97 2.23
N ILE A 474 4.42 25.24 3.06
CA ILE A 474 5.34 26.38 2.90
C ILE A 474 6.06 26.31 1.55
N ALA A 475 6.62 25.15 1.19
CA ALA A 475 7.32 24.98 -0.08
C ALA A 475 6.44 25.24 -1.32
N LEU A 476 5.13 24.95 -1.25
CA LEU A 476 4.19 25.28 -2.33
C LEU A 476 3.95 26.80 -2.42
N VAL A 477 3.82 27.48 -1.27
CA VAL A 477 3.66 28.94 -1.22
C VAL A 477 4.92 29.63 -1.74
N ASP A 478 6.11 29.20 -1.31
CA ASP A 478 7.41 29.66 -1.83
C ASP A 478 7.55 29.46 -3.35
N ALA A 479 6.92 28.41 -3.89
CA ALA A 479 6.87 28.12 -5.31
C ALA A 479 5.82 28.97 -6.08
N GLY A 480 5.12 29.88 -5.41
CA GLY A 480 4.13 30.79 -6.00
C GLY A 480 2.70 30.23 -6.07
N ALA A 481 2.35 29.26 -5.20
CA ALA A 481 0.97 28.81 -5.07
C ALA A 481 0.08 29.93 -4.52
N ASP A 482 -1.02 30.25 -5.21
CA ASP A 482 -1.93 31.32 -4.80
C ASP A 482 -3.03 30.76 -3.88
N PRO A 483 -3.08 31.15 -2.59
CA PRO A 483 -4.08 30.66 -1.64
C PRO A 483 -5.49 31.20 -1.90
N ARG A 484 -5.64 32.23 -2.75
CA ARG A 484 -6.95 32.85 -3.08
C ARG A 484 -7.64 32.19 -4.25
N MET A 485 -7.00 31.23 -4.94
CA MET A 485 -7.62 30.56 -6.06
C MET A 485 -8.76 29.65 -5.60
N PRO A 486 -10.01 29.90 -6.05
CA PRO A 486 -11.14 29.10 -5.63
C PRO A 486 -11.19 27.76 -6.37
N ASN A 487 -11.72 26.75 -5.68
CA ASN A 487 -12.09 25.47 -6.27
C ASN A 487 -13.38 25.59 -7.12
N GLN A 488 -14.00 24.47 -7.49
CA GLN A 488 -15.27 24.51 -8.25
C GLN A 488 -16.47 25.04 -7.45
N ASP A 489 -16.39 25.00 -6.12
CA ASP A 489 -17.42 25.42 -5.17
C ASP A 489 -17.22 26.87 -4.70
N ASP A 490 -16.34 27.61 -5.39
CA ASP A 490 -15.94 28.99 -5.07
C ASP A 490 -15.23 29.16 -3.72
N VAL A 491 -14.66 28.07 -3.18
CA VAL A 491 -13.94 28.07 -1.89
C VAL A 491 -12.44 28.12 -2.15
N SER A 492 -11.77 29.17 -1.67
CA SER A 492 -10.31 29.28 -1.67
C SER A 492 -9.68 28.57 -0.46
N VAL A 493 -8.35 28.56 -0.39
CA VAL A 493 -7.64 28.00 0.77
C VAL A 493 -7.89 28.85 2.01
N LEU A 494 -7.92 30.17 1.84
CA LEU A 494 -8.19 31.11 2.93
C LEU A 494 -9.61 30.95 3.45
N ASP A 495 -10.61 30.87 2.57
CA ASP A 495 -12.01 30.68 2.97
C ASP A 495 -12.18 29.38 3.76
N TYR A 496 -11.58 28.28 3.27
CA TYR A 496 -11.61 27.00 3.98
C TYR A 496 -10.96 27.10 5.37
N LEU A 497 -9.81 27.76 5.49
CA LEU A 497 -9.11 27.91 6.76
C LEU A 497 -9.92 28.74 7.76
N ASP A 498 -10.53 29.84 7.33
CA ASP A 498 -11.32 30.70 8.19
C ASP A 498 -12.58 29.99 8.69
N ASP A 499 -13.32 29.29 7.81
CA ASP A 499 -14.48 28.46 8.17
C ASP A 499 -14.10 27.33 9.14
N MET A 500 -12.99 26.65 8.84
CA MET A 500 -12.51 25.52 9.61
C MET A 500 -12.00 25.92 10.99
N LEU A 501 -11.24 27.01 11.10
CA LEU A 501 -10.76 27.54 12.38
C LEU A 501 -11.95 27.98 13.23
N ALA A 502 -12.89 28.74 12.65
CA ALA A 502 -14.12 29.15 13.34
C ALA A 502 -14.93 27.95 13.90
N TYR A 503 -14.93 26.81 13.20
CA TYR A 503 -15.63 25.60 13.64
C TYR A 503 -14.86 24.76 14.67
N LEU A 504 -13.52 24.78 14.64
CA LEU A 504 -12.67 23.85 15.39
C LEU A 504 -11.93 24.46 16.59
N GLU A 505 -12.01 25.77 16.86
CA GLU A 505 -11.25 26.41 17.95
C GLU A 505 -11.33 25.73 19.34
N PRO A 506 -12.41 25.03 19.75
CA PRO A 506 -12.40 24.26 21.01
C PRO A 506 -11.77 22.85 20.90
N LYS A 507 -11.44 22.34 19.71
CA LYS A 507 -11.07 20.95 19.41
C LYS A 507 -9.89 20.77 18.45
N ASP A 508 -9.23 21.84 18.01
CA ASP A 508 -8.11 21.74 17.08
C ASP A 508 -6.87 21.12 17.75
N GLN A 509 -6.40 19.98 17.22
CA GLN A 509 -5.26 19.21 17.75
C GLN A 509 -4.10 19.11 16.75
N ARG A 510 -4.10 19.92 15.68
CA ARG A 510 -3.13 19.80 14.57
C ARG A 510 -1.72 20.30 14.87
N GLY A 511 -1.51 20.84 16.07
CA GLY A 511 -0.21 21.18 16.61
C GLY A 511 0.38 22.50 16.07
N PRO A 512 1.37 23.07 16.77
CA PRO A 512 1.88 24.42 16.51
C PRO A 512 2.51 24.59 15.12
N ALA A 513 3.12 23.54 14.58
CA ALA A 513 3.75 23.60 13.25
C ALA A 513 2.72 23.81 12.12
N PHE A 514 1.52 23.21 12.24
CA PHE A 514 0.45 23.44 11.28
C PHE A 514 -0.07 24.87 11.36
N HIS A 515 -0.28 25.40 12.57
CA HIS A 515 -0.69 26.79 12.76
C HIS A 515 0.36 27.78 12.21
N ALA A 516 1.65 27.50 12.41
CA ALA A 516 2.72 28.32 11.84
C ALA A 516 2.67 28.35 10.29
N ALA A 517 2.40 27.22 9.64
CA ALA A 517 2.23 27.19 8.18
C ALA A 517 0.97 27.93 7.71
N VAL A 518 -0.11 27.92 8.51
CA VAL A 518 -1.33 28.70 8.23
C VAL A 518 -1.06 30.20 8.32
N GLU A 519 -0.37 30.66 9.37
CA GLU A 519 0.02 32.07 9.49
C GLU A 519 0.95 32.49 8.35
N TYR A 520 1.95 31.67 8.04
CA TYR A 520 2.84 31.90 6.91
C TYR A 520 2.07 32.06 5.59
N LEU A 521 1.09 31.19 5.35
CA LEU A 521 0.22 31.27 4.17
C LEU A 521 -0.59 32.58 4.14
N LYS A 522 -1.12 33.03 5.28
CA LYS A 522 -1.87 34.29 5.39
C LYS A 522 -0.98 35.51 5.13
N GLU A 523 0.28 35.48 5.57
CA GLU A 523 1.25 36.56 5.35
C GLU A 523 1.70 36.69 3.89
N HIS A 524 1.66 35.60 3.12
CA HIS A 524 2.17 35.52 1.74
C HIS A 524 1.04 35.43 0.68
N ALA A 525 -0.21 35.76 1.06
CA ALA A 525 -1.40 35.70 0.20
C ALA A 525 -1.63 36.91 -0.71
#